data_AF-A0AAP9WFM8-F1
#
_entry.id   AF-A0AAP9WFM8-F1
#
_cell.length_a   1.000
_cell.length_b   1.000
_cell.length_c   1.000
_cell.angle_alpha   90.00
_cell.angle_beta   90.00
_cell.angle_gamma   90.00
#
_symmetry.space_group_name_H-M   'P 1'
#
loop_
_entity.id
_entity.type
_entity.pdbx_description
1 polymer ?
#
loop_
_entity_poly.entity_id
_entity_poly.type
_entity_poly.pdbx_seq_one_letter_code
_entity_poly.pdbx_strand_id
1 'polypeptide(L)' 'MREAQYFLFDYIERYYNRKRIHSALDDLSPIEFRKKILHNHVRFFEGTP' A
#
# COMPACT_ATOMS: atom_id res chain seq x y z
N MET A 1 21.22 -17.05 3.43
CA MET A 1 20.54 -15.89 4.06
C MET A 1 20.81 -14.57 3.34
N ARG A 2 22.06 -14.20 3.03
CA ARG A 2 22.39 -12.91 2.35
C ARG A 2 21.83 -12.78 0.93
N GLU A 3 21.87 -13.85 0.14
CA GLU A 3 21.42 -13.83 -1.26
C GLU A 3 19.92 -13.55 -1.42
N ALA A 4 19.10 -14.05 -0.50
CA ALA A 4 17.65 -13.79 -0.48
C ALA A 4 17.33 -12.31 -0.19
N GLN A 5 18.12 -11.64 0.66
CA GLN A 5 17.97 -10.20 0.88
C GLN A 5 18.30 -9.42 -0.40
N TYR A 6 19.40 -9.73 -1.07
CA TYR A 6 19.77 -9.05 -2.31
C TYR A 6 18.73 -9.24 -3.41
N PHE A 7 18.18 -10.44 -3.55
CA PHE A 7 17.10 -10.70 -4.51
C PHE A 7 15.85 -9.85 -4.21
N LEU A 8 15.47 -9.71 -2.94
CA LEU A 8 14.33 -8.89 -2.52
C LEU A 8 14.56 -7.40 -2.84
N PHE A 9 15.75 -6.87 -2.53
CA PHE A 9 16.07 -5.47 -2.84
C PHE A 9 16.12 -5.21 -4.34
N ASP A 10 16.72 -6.11 -5.14
CA ASP A 10 16.78 -5.97 -6.60
C ASP A 10 15.38 -5.97 -7.22
N TYR A 11 14.48 -6.85 -6.74
CA TYR A 11 13.08 -6.87 -7.14
C TYR A 11 12.34 -5.57 -6.79
N ILE A 12 12.50 -5.06 -5.57
CA ILE A 12 11.86 -3.82 -5.11
C ILE A 12 12.34 -2.63 -5.97
N GLU A 13 13.65 -2.48 -6.14
CA GLU A 13 14.25 -1.31 -6.78
C GLU A 13 14.08 -1.31 -8.30
N ARG A 14 14.35 -2.45 -8.95
CA ARG A 14 14.39 -2.51 -10.42
C ARG A 14 13.06 -2.86 -11.06
N TYR A 15 12.23 -3.66 -10.40
CA TYR A 15 10.96 -4.13 -10.95
C TYR A 15 9.77 -3.39 -10.34
N TYR A 16 9.58 -3.48 -9.02
CA TYR A 16 8.38 -2.94 -8.35
C TYR A 16 8.30 -1.41 -8.43
N ASN A 17 9.38 -0.71 -8.04
CA ASN A 17 9.39 0.75 -8.03
C ASN A 17 9.43 1.35 -9.43
N ARG A 18 10.19 0.76 -10.36
CA ARG A 18 10.27 1.25 -11.75
C ARG A 18 8.96 1.06 -12.51
N LYS A 19 8.28 -0.06 -12.29
CA LYS A 19 7.10 -0.45 -13.03
C LYS A 19 5.81 -0.16 -12.28
N ARG A 20 5.87 0.62 -11.20
CA ARG A 20 4.78 0.86 -10.25
C ARG A 20 3.49 1.15 -11.02
N ILE A 21 2.74 0.07 -11.24
CA ILE A 21 1.30 0.09 -11.51
C ILE A 21 0.80 0.88 -10.31
N HIS A 22 0.19 2.04 -10.56
CA HIS A 22 -0.27 2.97 -9.52
C HIS A 22 -0.61 2.22 -8.24
N SER A 23 -0.01 2.65 -7.11
CA SER A 23 -0.25 2.00 -5.82
C SER A 23 -1.72 1.64 -5.75
N ALA A 24 -2.06 0.37 -5.50
CA ALA A 24 -3.47 -0.04 -5.38
C ALA A 24 -4.20 0.75 -4.27
N LEU A 25 -3.43 1.48 -3.48
CA LEU A 25 -3.85 2.41 -2.44
C LEU A 25 -3.87 3.87 -2.91
N ASP A 26 -3.88 4.20 -4.20
CA ASP A 26 -3.84 5.59 -4.72
C ASP A 26 -2.75 6.46 -4.09
N ASP A 27 -1.56 5.88 -3.92
CA ASP A 27 -0.39 6.53 -3.29
C ASP A 27 -0.61 7.06 -1.87
N LEU A 28 -1.62 6.53 -1.17
CA LEU A 28 -1.84 6.83 0.25
C LEU A 28 -0.64 6.39 1.10
N SER A 29 -0.19 7.28 1.97
CA SER A 29 0.74 6.95 3.05
C SER A 29 0.10 5.97 4.04
N PRO A 30 0.89 5.27 4.89
CA PRO A 30 0.34 4.35 5.89
C PRO A 30 -0.67 5.01 6.85
N ILE A 31 -0.50 6.30 7.14
CA ILE A 31 -1.42 7.06 8.00
C ILE A 31 -2.74 7.34 7.26
N GLU A 32 -2.66 7.77 6.01
CA GLU A 32 -3.84 8.06 5.19
C GLU A 32 -4.63 6.80 4.87
N PHE A 33 -3.95 5.68 4.60
CA PHE A 33 -4.60 4.38 4.45
C PHE A 33 -5.38 3.97 5.71
N ARG A 34 -4.77 4.10 6.90
CA ARG A 34 -5.47 3.82 8.16
C ARG A 34 -6.70 4.72 8.36
N LYS A 35 -6.57 6.02 8.07
CA LYS A 35 -7.70 6.96 8.14
C LYS A 35 -8.82 6.57 7.16
N LYS A 36 -8.48 6.16 5.93
CA LYS A 36 -9.45 5.70 4.92
C LYS A 36 -10.16 4.42 5.38
N ILE A 37 -9.44 3.44 5.92
CA ILE A 37 -10.06 2.21 6.45
C ILE A 37 -10.99 2.50 7.63
N LEU A 38 -10.57 3.34 8.58
CA LEU A 38 -11.41 3.74 9.71
C LEU A 38 -12.63 4.54 9.27
N HIS A 39 -12.46 5.50 8.36
CA HIS A 39 -13.57 6.27 7.78
C HIS A 39 -14.56 5.35 7.06
N ASN A 40 -14.06 4.43 6.24
CA ASN A 40 -14.89 3.46 5.53
C ASN A 40 -15.63 2.55 6.53
N HIS A 41 -14.95 2.05 7.56
CA HIS A 41 -15.58 1.25 8.61
C HIS A 41 -16.72 2.02 9.27
N VAL A 42 -16.49 3.26 9.70
CA VAL A 42 -17.53 4.12 10.28
C VAL A 42 -18.69 4.31 9.30
N ARG A 43 -18.42 4.59 8.01
CA ARG A 43 -19.47 4.73 6.97
C ARG A 43 -20.30 3.46 6.77
N PHE A 44 -19.66 2.28 6.78
CA PHE A 44 -20.34 1.00 6.59
C PHE A 44 -21.24 0.61 7.77
N PHE A 45 -20.90 1.01 9.01
CA PHE A 45 -21.69 0.68 10.19
C PHE A 45 -22.70 1.77 10.58
N GLU A 46 -22.47 3.03 10.21
CA GLU A 46 -23.37 4.14 10.57
C GLU A 46 -24.38 4.52 9.47
N GLY A 47 -24.34 3.88 8.30
CA GLY A 47 -25.40 4.02 7.28
C GLY A 47 -25.75 5.47 6.93
N THR A 48 -24.76 6.36 6.93
CA THR A 48 -24.98 7.77 6.61
C THR A 48 -25.03 7.97 5.09
N PRO A 49 -26.06 8.64 4.55
CA PRO A 49 -26.23 8.85 3.11
C PRO A 49 -25.08 9.64 2.47
#